data_AF-A0A292QPN7-F1
#
_entry.id   AF-A0A292QPN7-F1
#
_cell.length_a   1.000
_cell.length_b   1.000
_cell.length_c   1.000
_cell.angle_alpha   90.00
_cell.angle_beta   90.00
_cell.angle_gamma   90.00
#
_symmetry.space_group_name_H-M   'P 1'
#
loop_
_entity.id
_entity.type
_entity.pdbx_description
1 polymer ?
#
loop_
_entity_poly.entity_id
_entity_poly.type
_entity_poly.pdbx_seq_one_letter_code
_entity_poly.pdbx_strand_id
1 'polypeptide(L)'
;MGFGKVGINLAERTVSWVKTVGKTSVLQTKPTKPAKLNGLKYASELKTDTFVKKVESWWSPPPAGYVRPYCKNGKTEVIGHHDFHAVNGFYNDTLESRLKGIEHFKEKNPNKYKELYDKRVAYYNEQIIDLLDTNVNFTKLTPQPRDCVAYRGVVRRIGTARQDFDVINAAKIGDTIVPTRGFAYAAHDKLGTKQYLCTPYNVEGKIAFEPMLIEYRIPKGSQISSNMEHGGEVVFPALSKYKLISKDTRFLEKLDYLTGNVIGSFPYKHVVLEYIPKIPL
;
A
#
# COMPACT_ATOMS: atom_id res chain seq x y z
N MET A 1 8.64 41.97 27.63
CA MET A 1 7.59 42.45 26.70
C MET A 1 6.99 41.21 26.04
N GLY A 2 5.78 40.71 26.26
CA GLY A 2 4.55 41.21 26.85
C GLY A 2 3.41 40.62 26.01
N PHE A 3 3.00 39.38 26.30
CA PHE A 3 1.93 38.61 25.62
C PHE A 3 0.50 39.20 25.80
N GLY A 4 0.39 40.50 26.06
CA GLY A 4 -0.83 41.15 26.57
C GLY A 4 -1.79 41.73 25.53
N LYS A 5 -1.55 41.61 24.21
CA LYS A 5 -2.36 42.33 23.19
C LYS A 5 -3.24 41.48 22.26
N VAL A 6 -3.09 40.16 22.23
CA VAL A 6 -3.89 39.32 21.30
C VAL A 6 -5.19 38.81 21.95
N GLY A 7 -5.18 38.49 23.25
CA GLY A 7 -6.35 37.98 23.97
C GLY A 7 -7.46 39.01 24.22
N ILE A 8 -7.11 40.29 24.35
CA ILE A 8 -8.05 41.38 24.66
C ILE A 8 -9.01 41.64 23.48
N ASN A 9 -8.52 41.55 22.23
CA ASN A 9 -9.30 41.86 21.03
C ASN A 9 -10.41 40.82 20.76
N LEU A 10 -10.17 39.53 21.07
CA LEU A 10 -11.20 38.49 20.91
C LEU A 10 -12.31 38.62 21.96
N ALA A 11 -11.93 38.92 23.21
CA ALA A 11 -12.89 39.15 24.29
C ALA A 11 -13.74 40.40 24.04
N GLU A 12 -13.14 41.51 23.62
CA GLU A 12 -13.85 42.75 23.28
C GLU A 12 -14.79 42.57 22.09
N ARG A 13 -14.36 41.86 21.04
CA ARG A 13 -15.22 41.51 19.89
C ARG A 13 -16.38 40.61 20.29
N THR A 14 -16.15 39.64 21.17
CA THR A 14 -17.19 38.74 21.67
C THR A 14 -18.21 39.51 22.52
N VAL A 15 -17.75 40.39 23.41
CA VAL A 15 -18.63 41.22 24.25
C VAL A 15 -19.43 42.22 23.41
N SER A 16 -18.81 42.83 22.40
CA SER A 16 -19.48 43.73 21.45
C SER A 16 -20.59 43.00 20.68
N TRP A 17 -20.29 41.81 20.15
CA TRP A 17 -21.27 40.99 19.43
C TRP A 17 -22.44 40.56 20.35
N VAL A 18 -22.14 40.14 21.58
CA VAL A 18 -23.13 39.75 22.59
C VAL A 18 -24.07 40.90 22.94
N LYS A 19 -23.55 42.13 23.10
CA LYS A 19 -24.38 43.34 23.31
C LYS A 19 -25.25 43.68 22.10
N THR A 20 -24.72 43.52 20.89
CA THR A 20 -25.44 43.81 19.64
C THR A 20 -26.64 42.88 19.43
N VAL A 21 -26.57 41.65 19.97
CA VAL A 21 -27.70 40.69 19.97
C VAL A 21 -28.57 40.78 21.22
N GLY A 22 -28.47 41.87 21.98
CA GLY A 22 -29.33 42.17 23.14
C GLY A 22 -29.04 41.33 24.38
N LYS A 23 -27.86 40.70 24.46
CA LYS A 23 -27.44 39.90 25.63
C LYS A 23 -26.39 40.66 26.44
N THR A 24 -26.45 40.53 27.76
CA THR A 24 -25.52 41.20 28.69
C THR A 24 -24.39 40.29 29.19
N SER A 25 -24.40 38.99 28.83
CA SER A 25 -23.38 38.00 29.22
C SER A 25 -23.31 36.80 28.26
N VAL A 26 -22.13 36.20 28.12
CA VAL A 26 -21.85 34.99 27.31
C VAL A 26 -22.52 33.73 27.88
N LEU A 27 -22.86 33.73 29.18
CA LEU A 27 -23.36 32.55 29.92
C LEU A 27 -24.88 32.51 30.13
N GLN A 28 -25.66 33.30 29.40
CA GLN A 28 -27.12 33.29 29.54
C GLN A 28 -27.76 32.14 28.76
N THR A 29 -28.06 31.02 29.43
CA THR A 29 -28.55 29.75 28.88
C THR A 29 -30.08 29.58 28.94
N LYS A 30 -30.86 30.57 28.47
CA LYS A 30 -32.29 30.35 28.18
C LYS A 30 -32.54 30.23 26.66
N PRO A 31 -33.40 29.31 26.20
CA PRO A 31 -33.71 29.18 24.78
C PRO A 31 -34.43 30.46 24.34
N THR A 32 -33.80 31.20 23.43
CA THR A 32 -34.41 32.35 22.79
C THR A 32 -35.26 31.81 21.64
N LYS A 33 -36.55 32.18 21.58
CA LYS A 33 -37.39 31.90 20.40
C LYS A 33 -36.65 32.42 19.16
N PRO A 34 -36.61 31.66 18.05
CA PRO A 34 -35.89 32.09 16.86
C PRO A 34 -36.50 33.39 16.34
N ALA A 35 -35.70 34.46 16.30
CA ALA A 35 -36.08 35.68 15.63
C ALA A 35 -36.23 35.39 14.14
N LYS A 36 -37.37 35.75 13.54
CA LYS A 36 -37.53 35.72 12.07
C LYS A 36 -36.64 36.80 11.47
N LEU A 37 -35.42 36.43 11.11
CA LEU A 37 -34.51 37.27 10.35
C LEU A 37 -34.97 37.29 8.88
N ASN A 38 -35.85 38.22 8.54
CA ASN A 38 -36.23 38.48 7.15
C ASN A 38 -35.12 39.31 6.49
N GLY A 39 -34.60 38.87 5.34
CA GLY A 39 -33.70 39.66 4.49
C GLY A 39 -32.24 39.20 4.39
N LEU A 40 -31.82 38.17 5.16
CA LEU A 40 -30.52 37.54 4.96
C LEU A 40 -30.63 36.46 3.88
N LYS A 41 -30.25 36.79 2.65
CA LYS A 41 -29.92 35.76 1.66
C LYS A 41 -28.60 35.13 2.07
N TYR A 42 -28.65 33.91 2.59
CA TYR A 42 -27.46 33.07 2.66
C TYR A 42 -27.02 32.78 1.22
N ALA A 43 -25.90 33.38 0.81
CA ALA A 43 -25.17 32.86 -0.33
C ALA A 43 -24.58 31.51 0.12
N SER A 44 -25.24 30.41 -0.22
CA SER A 44 -24.74 29.06 0.01
C SER A 44 -23.64 28.74 -1.00
N GLU A 45 -22.52 29.46 -0.94
CA GLU A 45 -21.29 29.11 -1.66
C GLU A 45 -20.11 29.11 -0.70
N LEU A 46 -20.28 28.45 0.45
CA LEU A 46 -19.15 27.74 1.01
C LEU A 46 -19.15 26.38 0.32
N LYS A 47 -18.27 26.21 -0.68
CA LYS A 47 -17.69 24.90 -0.95
C LYS A 47 -17.05 24.47 0.36
N THR A 48 -17.81 23.81 1.21
CA THR A 48 -17.22 23.03 2.28
C THR A 48 -16.34 22.04 1.58
N ASP A 49 -15.02 22.17 1.75
CA ASP A 49 -14.08 21.12 1.40
C ASP A 49 -14.62 19.87 2.09
N THR A 50 -15.34 19.06 1.33
CA THR A 50 -15.90 17.83 1.83
C THR A 50 -14.68 16.93 1.91
N PHE A 51 -13.99 16.97 3.05
CA PHE A 51 -13.02 15.96 3.42
C PHE A 51 -13.81 14.66 3.63
N VAL A 52 -14.29 14.07 2.53
CA VAL A 52 -14.74 12.69 2.53
C VAL A 52 -13.45 11.90 2.63
N LYS A 53 -12.99 11.67 3.85
CA LYS A 53 -12.01 10.63 4.12
C LYS A 53 -12.66 9.33 3.71
N LYS A 54 -12.46 8.96 2.44
CA LYS A 54 -13.14 7.82 1.83
C LYS A 54 -12.60 6.56 2.50
N VAL A 55 -13.42 5.94 3.34
CA VAL A 55 -13.17 4.57 3.79
C VAL A 55 -13.35 3.71 2.55
N GLU A 56 -12.27 3.05 2.14
CA GLU A 56 -12.32 2.13 1.02
C GLU A 56 -13.03 0.84 1.43
N SER A 57 -13.71 0.25 0.46
CA SER A 57 -14.34 -1.05 0.62
C SER A 57 -13.49 -2.17 0.04
N TRP A 58 -13.59 -3.37 0.63
CA TRP A 58 -13.02 -4.60 0.06
C TRP A 58 -13.73 -5.04 -1.22
N TRP A 59 -15.00 -4.66 -1.37
CA TRP A 59 -15.84 -4.97 -2.53
C TRP A 59 -15.84 -3.86 -3.57
N SER A 60 -14.91 -2.91 -3.46
CA SER A 60 -14.77 -1.86 -4.48
C SER A 60 -14.49 -2.49 -5.84
N PRO A 61 -15.15 -2.03 -6.92
CA PRO A 61 -14.80 -2.47 -8.25
C PRO A 61 -13.36 -2.05 -8.60
N PRO A 62 -12.75 -2.69 -9.61
CA PRO A 62 -11.51 -2.21 -10.21
C PRO A 62 -11.57 -0.71 -10.56
N PRO A 63 -10.43 0.00 -10.57
CA PRO A 63 -10.40 1.38 -11.00
C PRO A 63 -10.90 1.51 -12.45
N ALA A 64 -11.49 2.66 -12.78
CA ALA A 64 -12.02 2.91 -14.11
C ALA A 64 -10.95 2.68 -15.20
N GLY A 65 -11.33 1.98 -16.27
CA GLY A 65 -10.43 1.60 -17.36
C GLY A 65 -9.64 0.31 -17.11
N TYR A 66 -9.69 -0.26 -15.91
CA TYR A 66 -9.06 -1.53 -15.57
C TYR A 66 -10.09 -2.60 -15.23
N VAL A 67 -9.70 -3.85 -15.44
CA VAL A 67 -10.53 -5.02 -15.13
C VAL A 67 -9.71 -6.11 -14.46
N ARG A 68 -10.33 -7.21 -14.05
CA ARG A 68 -9.59 -8.36 -13.54
C ARG A 68 -8.75 -9.00 -14.66
N PRO A 69 -7.54 -9.52 -14.35
CA PRO A 69 -6.70 -10.21 -15.32
C PRO A 69 -7.47 -11.33 -16.02
N TYR A 70 -7.08 -11.59 -17.28
CA TYR A 70 -7.62 -12.69 -18.05
C TYR A 70 -6.99 -14.00 -17.60
N CYS A 71 -7.83 -15.00 -17.32
CA CYS A 71 -7.42 -16.34 -16.94
C CYS A 71 -7.96 -17.39 -17.90
N LYS A 72 -7.08 -18.28 -18.33
CA LYS A 72 -7.39 -19.49 -19.06
C LYS A 72 -6.34 -20.56 -18.75
N ASN A 73 -6.80 -21.64 -18.13
CA ASN A 73 -5.94 -22.76 -17.70
C ASN A 73 -5.05 -23.24 -18.85
N GLY A 74 -3.79 -23.51 -18.52
CA GLY A 74 -2.73 -23.90 -19.46
C GLY A 74 -2.31 -22.83 -20.48
N LYS A 75 -2.87 -21.61 -20.42
CA LYS A 75 -2.51 -20.51 -21.33
C LYS A 75 -2.02 -19.26 -20.62
N THR A 76 -2.56 -18.97 -19.44
CA THR A 76 -2.23 -17.77 -18.67
C THR A 76 -1.50 -18.10 -17.38
N GLU A 77 -1.26 -19.37 -17.06
CA GLU A 77 -0.58 -19.78 -15.84
C GLU A 77 0.73 -20.53 -16.15
N VAL A 78 1.76 -20.26 -15.35
CA VAL A 78 2.98 -21.06 -15.33
C VAL A 78 2.73 -22.31 -14.48
N ILE A 79 3.22 -23.47 -14.94
CA ILE A 79 3.19 -24.73 -14.18
C ILE A 79 3.92 -24.53 -12.84
N GLY A 80 3.33 -24.98 -11.73
CA GLY A 80 3.88 -24.76 -10.39
C GLY A 80 3.63 -23.35 -9.84
N HIS A 81 2.58 -22.65 -10.30
CA HIS A 81 2.21 -21.28 -9.87
C HIS A 81 2.29 -21.08 -8.35
N HIS A 82 1.79 -22.03 -7.57
CA HIS A 82 1.76 -21.97 -6.10
C HIS A 82 3.14 -22.00 -5.45
N ASP A 83 4.11 -22.65 -6.10
CA ASP A 83 5.44 -22.85 -5.54
C ASP A 83 6.20 -21.52 -5.45
N PHE A 84 5.90 -20.56 -6.33
CA PHE A 84 6.53 -19.24 -6.33
C PHE A 84 6.38 -18.49 -5.01
N HIS A 85 5.24 -18.63 -4.33
CA HIS A 85 5.04 -17.98 -3.03
C HIS A 85 6.03 -18.52 -1.99
N ALA A 86 6.28 -19.83 -1.97
CA ALA A 86 7.16 -20.48 -1.02
C ALA A 86 8.64 -20.09 -1.24
N VAL A 87 9.07 -19.94 -2.50
CA VAL A 87 10.51 -19.67 -2.78
C VAL A 87 10.90 -18.20 -2.56
N ASN A 88 9.94 -17.27 -2.48
CA ASN A 88 10.20 -15.84 -2.25
C ASN A 88 10.94 -15.53 -0.94
N GLY A 89 10.87 -16.40 0.08
CA GLY A 89 11.61 -16.23 1.33
C GLY A 89 13.13 -16.15 1.12
N PHE A 90 13.66 -16.80 0.09
CA PHE A 90 15.11 -16.91 -0.16
C PHE A 90 15.66 -15.84 -1.09
N TYR A 91 14.82 -15.29 -1.99
CA TYR A 91 15.27 -14.42 -3.08
C TYR A 91 15.19 -12.92 -2.80
N ASN A 92 14.46 -12.52 -1.75
CA ASN A 92 14.25 -11.10 -1.43
C ASN A 92 15.41 -10.44 -0.68
N ASP A 93 16.42 -11.21 -0.24
CA ASP A 93 17.63 -10.62 0.35
C ASP A 93 18.43 -9.84 -0.69
N THR A 94 18.90 -8.64 -0.32
CA THR A 94 19.89 -7.90 -1.10
C THR A 94 21.29 -8.45 -0.86
N LEU A 95 22.18 -8.28 -1.85
CA LEU A 95 23.60 -8.60 -1.64
C LEU A 95 24.17 -7.83 -0.45
N GLU A 96 23.81 -6.56 -0.26
CA GLU A 96 24.23 -5.76 0.88
C GLU A 96 23.80 -6.38 2.22
N SER A 97 22.52 -6.80 2.34
CA SER A 97 22.00 -7.48 3.53
C SER A 97 22.80 -8.75 3.82
N ARG A 98 23.08 -9.53 2.76
CA ARG A 98 23.93 -10.73 2.88
C ARG A 98 25.34 -10.36 3.30
N LEU A 99 25.95 -9.31 2.78
CA LEU A 99 27.32 -8.94 3.13
C LEU A 99 27.43 -8.39 4.56
N LYS A 100 26.40 -7.71 5.08
CA LYS A 100 26.35 -7.18 6.44
C LYS A 100 26.66 -8.24 7.51
N GLY A 101 26.17 -9.47 7.32
CA GLY A 101 26.40 -10.58 8.26
C GLY A 101 27.86 -11.04 8.39
N ILE A 102 28.77 -10.62 7.50
CA ILE A 102 30.21 -10.94 7.57
C ILE A 102 31.09 -9.72 7.78
N GLU A 103 30.53 -8.50 7.86
CA GLU A 103 31.35 -7.29 7.97
C GLU A 103 32.30 -7.29 9.16
N HIS A 104 31.91 -7.93 10.26
CA HIS A 104 32.76 -8.06 11.44
C HIS A 104 34.08 -8.82 11.19
N PHE A 105 34.19 -9.59 10.11
CA PHE A 105 35.43 -10.25 9.71
C PHE A 105 36.40 -9.34 8.95
N LYS A 106 35.94 -8.19 8.40
CA LYS A 106 36.78 -7.28 7.59
C LYS A 106 38.09 -6.93 8.30
N GLU A 107 38.00 -6.60 9.59
CA GLU A 107 39.15 -6.22 10.41
C GLU A 107 39.72 -7.40 11.21
N LYS A 108 38.86 -8.32 11.67
CA LYS A 108 39.28 -9.44 12.55
C LYS A 108 39.98 -10.58 11.82
N ASN A 109 39.58 -10.87 10.58
CA ASN A 109 40.17 -11.92 9.76
C ASN A 109 39.91 -11.63 8.27
N PRO A 110 40.76 -10.81 7.62
CA PRO A 110 40.55 -10.37 6.25
C PRO A 110 40.49 -11.51 5.23
N ASN A 111 41.29 -12.57 5.42
CA ASN A 111 41.29 -13.74 4.54
C ASN A 111 39.95 -14.48 4.59
N LYS A 112 39.40 -14.69 5.79
CA LYS A 112 38.07 -15.27 5.98
C LYS A 112 36.96 -14.37 5.44
N TYR A 113 37.08 -13.05 5.60
CA TYR A 113 36.13 -12.10 5.01
C TYR A 113 36.09 -12.25 3.49
N LYS A 114 37.27 -12.26 2.84
CA LYS A 114 37.37 -12.41 1.38
C LYS A 114 36.74 -13.71 0.89
N GLU A 115 37.06 -14.84 1.53
CA GLU A 115 36.48 -16.14 1.17
C GLU A 115 34.94 -16.14 1.29
N LEU A 116 34.40 -15.61 2.39
CA LEU A 116 32.95 -15.54 2.61
C LEU A 116 32.27 -14.54 1.68
N TYR A 117 32.95 -13.45 1.34
CA TYR A 117 32.48 -12.46 0.38
C TYR A 117 32.30 -13.12 -1.00
N ASP A 118 33.34 -13.77 -1.51
CA ASP A 118 33.32 -14.42 -2.83
C ASP A 118 32.22 -15.50 -2.89
N LYS A 119 32.09 -16.32 -1.84
CA LYS A 119 31.01 -17.31 -1.72
C LYS A 119 29.62 -16.68 -1.74
N ARG A 120 29.40 -15.59 -0.99
CA ARG A 120 28.10 -14.90 -0.93
C ARG A 120 27.73 -14.23 -2.25
N VAL A 121 28.70 -13.65 -2.95
CA VAL A 121 28.50 -13.08 -4.29
C VAL A 121 28.18 -14.16 -5.30
N ALA A 122 28.94 -15.26 -5.34
CA ALA A 122 28.69 -16.37 -6.25
C ALA A 122 27.29 -16.95 -6.06
N TYR A 123 26.90 -17.26 -4.83
CA TYR A 123 25.56 -17.78 -4.51
C TYR A 123 24.44 -16.79 -4.85
N TYR A 124 24.67 -15.49 -4.62
CA TYR A 124 23.69 -14.46 -4.98
C TYR A 124 23.50 -14.36 -6.51
N ASN A 125 24.56 -14.51 -7.29
CA ASN A 125 24.49 -14.50 -8.75
C ASN A 125 23.81 -15.75 -9.30
N GLU A 126 24.13 -16.93 -8.76
CA GLU A 126 23.47 -18.20 -9.11
C GLU A 126 21.96 -18.11 -8.91
N GLN A 127 21.52 -17.59 -7.76
CA GLN A 127 20.09 -17.38 -7.52
C GLN A 127 19.43 -16.40 -8.49
N ILE A 128 20.15 -15.37 -8.95
CA ILE A 128 19.61 -14.47 -9.99
C ILE A 128 19.44 -15.24 -11.29
N ILE A 129 20.41 -16.06 -11.68
CA ILE A 129 20.32 -16.88 -12.89
C ILE A 129 19.10 -17.81 -12.81
N ASP A 130 18.90 -18.52 -11.70
CA ASP A 130 17.75 -19.41 -11.51
C ASP A 130 16.40 -18.68 -11.67
N LEU A 131 16.31 -17.46 -11.13
CA LEU A 131 15.11 -16.62 -11.27
C LEU A 131 14.86 -16.24 -12.73
N LEU A 132 15.92 -15.87 -13.47
CA LEU A 132 15.84 -15.47 -14.87
C LEU A 132 15.51 -16.66 -15.79
N ASP A 133 16.10 -17.83 -15.53
CA ASP A 133 15.77 -19.08 -16.24
C ASP A 133 14.30 -19.45 -16.04
N THR A 134 13.79 -19.27 -14.82
CA THR A 134 12.37 -19.48 -14.51
C THR A 134 11.47 -18.45 -15.20
N ASN A 135 11.91 -17.20 -15.34
CA ASN A 135 11.18 -16.14 -16.05
C ASN A 135 10.90 -16.49 -17.52
N VAL A 136 11.70 -17.34 -18.16
CA VAL A 136 11.45 -17.84 -19.53
C VAL A 136 10.07 -18.47 -19.65
N ASN A 137 9.53 -19.08 -18.59
CA ASN A 137 8.19 -19.68 -18.64
C ASN A 137 7.07 -18.65 -18.78
N PHE A 138 7.28 -17.41 -18.33
CA PHE A 138 6.30 -16.33 -18.49
C PHE A 138 6.20 -15.88 -19.95
N THR A 139 7.28 -15.97 -20.74
CA THR A 139 7.27 -15.57 -22.15
C THR A 139 6.41 -16.47 -23.04
N LYS A 140 6.02 -17.64 -22.53
CA LYS A 140 5.14 -18.62 -23.20
C LYS A 140 3.65 -18.33 -22.95
N LEU A 141 3.33 -17.47 -22.00
CA LEU A 141 1.95 -17.18 -21.62
C LEU A 141 1.25 -16.32 -22.68
N THR A 142 -0.05 -16.52 -22.82
CA THR A 142 -0.88 -15.60 -23.61
C THR A 142 -0.87 -14.21 -22.96
N PRO A 143 -0.46 -13.15 -23.69
CA PRO A 143 -0.46 -11.81 -23.15
C PRO A 143 -1.85 -11.34 -22.72
N GLN A 144 -1.92 -10.49 -21.69
CA GLN A 144 -3.15 -9.91 -21.20
C GLN A 144 -3.85 -9.11 -22.32
N PRO A 145 -5.11 -9.41 -22.68
CA PRO A 145 -5.77 -8.79 -23.83
C PRO A 145 -6.23 -7.35 -23.59
N ARG A 146 -6.14 -6.88 -22.34
CA ARG A 146 -6.70 -5.62 -21.84
C ARG A 146 -5.90 -5.14 -20.63
N ASP A 147 -6.01 -3.86 -20.31
CA ASP A 147 -5.46 -3.30 -19.08
C ASP A 147 -6.18 -3.92 -17.88
N CYS A 148 -5.43 -4.45 -16.93
CA CYS A 148 -5.97 -5.15 -15.77
C CYS A 148 -5.33 -4.73 -14.45
N VAL A 149 -5.98 -5.08 -13.35
CA VAL A 149 -5.54 -4.74 -11.99
C VAL A 149 -5.39 -5.99 -11.16
N ALA A 150 -4.33 -6.06 -10.37
CA ALA A 150 -4.17 -7.06 -9.32
C ALA A 150 -3.83 -6.37 -8.00
N TYR A 151 -4.11 -7.03 -6.89
CA TYR A 151 -3.90 -6.51 -5.56
C TYR A 151 -2.96 -7.42 -4.78
N ARG A 152 -2.13 -6.86 -3.91
CA ARG A 152 -1.32 -7.62 -2.95
C ARG A 152 -1.40 -6.96 -1.58
N GLY A 153 -1.90 -7.72 -0.61
CA GLY A 153 -1.86 -7.35 0.79
C GLY A 153 -0.53 -7.77 1.39
N VAL A 154 0.14 -6.86 2.09
CA VAL A 154 1.36 -7.15 2.85
C VAL A 154 1.33 -6.44 4.19
N VAL A 155 2.04 -7.00 5.17
CA VAL A 155 2.16 -6.42 6.49
C VAL A 155 3.57 -6.60 7.02
N ARG A 156 4.05 -5.61 7.78
CA ARG A 156 5.26 -5.79 8.61
C ARG A 156 4.99 -5.35 10.03
N ARG A 157 5.79 -5.86 10.96
CA ARG A 157 5.86 -5.27 12.30
C ARG A 157 6.53 -3.90 12.19
N ILE A 158 6.05 -2.93 12.96
CA ILE A 158 6.63 -1.60 13.02
C ILE A 158 8.12 -1.72 13.41
N GLY A 159 8.99 -1.04 12.66
CA GLY A 159 10.44 -1.03 12.90
C GLY A 159 11.20 -2.26 12.38
N THR A 160 10.53 -3.25 11.79
CA THR A 160 11.23 -4.39 11.16
C THR A 160 11.50 -4.14 9.68
N ALA A 161 12.68 -4.56 9.20
CA ALA A 161 13.02 -4.50 7.78
C ALA A 161 12.13 -5.46 6.97
N ARG A 162 11.72 -5.01 5.79
CA ARG A 162 11.00 -5.82 4.80
C ARG A 162 11.14 -5.15 3.43
N GLN A 163 11.69 -5.87 2.47
CA GLN A 163 12.16 -5.30 1.20
C GLN A 163 11.13 -4.43 0.47
N ASP A 164 9.91 -4.93 0.28
CA ASP A 164 8.83 -4.20 -0.39
C ASP A 164 8.50 -2.89 0.34
N PHE A 165 8.40 -2.92 1.67
CA PHE A 165 8.21 -1.70 2.46
C PHE A 165 9.38 -0.73 2.30
N ASP A 166 10.61 -1.21 2.43
CA ASP A 166 11.80 -0.36 2.47
C ASP A 166 12.04 0.31 1.11
N VAL A 167 11.91 -0.45 0.01
CA VAL A 167 12.01 0.08 -1.36
C VAL A 167 10.90 1.10 -1.64
N ILE A 168 9.63 0.77 -1.35
CA ILE A 168 8.51 1.67 -1.65
C ILE A 168 8.55 2.92 -0.74
N ASN A 169 8.99 2.79 0.51
CA ASN A 169 9.12 3.93 1.43
C ASN A 169 10.22 4.90 0.95
N ALA A 170 11.35 4.39 0.49
CA ALA A 170 12.48 5.20 0.02
C ALA A 170 12.22 5.87 -1.35
N ALA A 171 11.44 5.24 -2.22
CA ALA A 171 11.18 5.73 -3.58
C ALA A 171 10.32 7.01 -3.63
N LYS A 172 10.53 7.85 -4.64
CA LYS A 172 9.67 9.00 -4.95
C LYS A 172 8.60 8.61 -5.97
N ILE A 173 7.49 9.35 -5.97
CA ILE A 173 6.47 9.18 -7.01
C ILE A 173 7.10 9.44 -8.38
N GLY A 174 6.86 8.54 -9.33
CA GLY A 174 7.44 8.54 -10.67
C GLY A 174 8.66 7.62 -10.82
N ASP A 175 9.29 7.17 -9.72
CA ASP A 175 10.47 6.31 -9.78
C ASP A 175 10.13 4.93 -10.35
N THR A 176 11.09 4.34 -11.07
CA THR A 176 11.06 2.92 -11.43
C THR A 176 11.73 2.09 -10.35
N ILE A 177 11.02 1.12 -9.78
CA ILE A 177 11.46 0.32 -8.65
C ILE A 177 11.28 -1.19 -8.89
N VAL A 178 11.98 -1.99 -8.09
CA VAL A 178 11.80 -3.44 -7.98
C VAL A 178 11.41 -3.73 -6.52
N PRO A 179 10.10 -3.75 -6.19
CA PRO A 179 9.64 -3.87 -4.81
C PRO A 179 10.00 -5.22 -4.17
N THR A 180 10.05 -6.27 -4.98
CA THR A 180 10.40 -7.63 -4.56
C THR A 180 11.32 -8.21 -5.62
N ARG A 181 12.37 -8.90 -5.19
CA ARG A 181 13.32 -9.53 -6.11
C ARG A 181 12.80 -10.85 -6.65
N GLY A 182 12.10 -11.61 -5.80
CA GLY A 182 11.40 -12.81 -6.23
C GLY A 182 10.13 -12.50 -7.04
N PHE A 183 9.25 -13.50 -7.12
CA PHE A 183 8.00 -13.46 -7.87
C PHE A 183 6.91 -12.75 -7.06
N ALA A 184 6.40 -11.61 -7.50
CA ALA A 184 5.35 -10.92 -6.76
C ALA A 184 4.04 -11.72 -6.84
N TYR A 185 3.54 -12.20 -5.69
CA TYR A 185 2.24 -12.87 -5.59
C TYR A 185 1.14 -11.87 -5.27
N ALA A 186 0.04 -11.93 -6.00
CA ALA A 186 -1.08 -11.01 -5.93
C ALA A 186 -2.40 -11.75 -6.24
N ALA A 187 -3.52 -11.05 -6.20
CA ALA A 187 -4.83 -11.59 -6.53
C ALA A 187 -5.62 -10.62 -7.41
N HIS A 188 -6.51 -11.16 -8.24
CA HIS A 188 -7.49 -10.44 -9.05
C HIS A 188 -8.39 -9.58 -8.17
N ASP A 189 -8.85 -10.16 -7.07
CA ASP A 189 -9.82 -9.56 -6.18
C ASP A 189 -9.16 -8.98 -4.95
N LYS A 190 -9.43 -7.69 -4.70
CA LYS A 190 -8.95 -6.96 -3.51
C LYS A 190 -9.30 -7.72 -2.23
N LEU A 191 -10.52 -8.26 -2.13
CA LEU A 191 -10.95 -9.06 -0.99
C LEU A 191 -10.09 -10.33 -0.78
N GLY A 192 -9.64 -10.99 -1.85
CA GLY A 192 -8.75 -12.17 -1.79
C GLY A 192 -7.41 -11.88 -1.10
N THR A 193 -7.01 -10.62 -1.07
CA THR A 193 -5.77 -10.19 -0.40
C THR A 193 -5.92 -9.85 1.09
N LYS A 194 -7.15 -9.80 1.59
CA LYS A 194 -7.47 -9.36 2.97
C LYS A 194 -6.69 -10.13 4.02
N GLN A 195 -6.56 -11.45 3.83
CA GLN A 195 -5.85 -12.32 4.76
C GLN A 195 -4.35 -12.01 4.89
N TYR A 196 -3.75 -11.37 3.86
CA TYR A 196 -2.32 -11.03 3.86
C TYR A 196 -2.04 -9.59 4.28
N LEU A 197 -3.02 -8.69 4.13
CA LEU A 197 -2.91 -7.31 4.64
C LEU A 197 -2.89 -7.29 6.18
N CYS A 198 -3.63 -8.21 6.82
CA CYS A 198 -3.83 -8.26 8.26
C CYS A 198 -4.38 -6.95 8.86
N THR A 199 -4.53 -6.94 10.18
CA THR A 199 -4.90 -5.76 10.99
C THR A 199 -3.64 -5.01 11.45
N PRO A 200 -3.67 -3.68 11.62
CA PRO A 200 -2.54 -2.94 12.20
C PRO A 200 -2.35 -3.25 13.70
N TYR A 201 -3.34 -3.88 14.34
CA TYR A 201 -3.36 -4.14 15.78
C TYR A 201 -2.80 -5.52 16.14
N ASN A 202 -2.07 -5.62 17.26
CA ASN A 202 -1.71 -6.89 17.88
C ASN A 202 -2.88 -7.49 18.69
N VAL A 203 -2.63 -8.63 19.35
CA VAL A 203 -3.61 -9.33 20.18
C VAL A 203 -4.10 -8.52 21.39
N GLU A 204 -3.35 -7.49 21.81
CA GLU A 204 -3.71 -6.56 22.89
C GLU A 204 -4.48 -5.34 22.38
N GLY A 205 -4.77 -5.27 21.08
CA GLY A 205 -5.44 -4.13 20.44
C GLY A 205 -4.54 -2.90 20.22
N LYS A 206 -3.22 -3.02 20.40
CA LYS A 206 -2.24 -1.92 20.18
C LYS A 206 -1.74 -1.94 18.74
N ILE A 207 -1.52 -0.75 18.17
CA ILE A 207 -0.90 -0.62 16.85
C ILE A 207 0.53 -1.17 16.92
N ALA A 208 0.80 -2.23 16.17
CA ALA A 208 2.09 -2.92 16.15
C ALA A 208 2.54 -3.27 14.72
N PHE A 209 1.65 -3.10 13.74
CA PHE A 209 1.85 -3.50 12.36
C PHE A 209 1.53 -2.36 11.40
N GLU A 210 2.22 -2.38 10.25
CA GLU A 210 2.00 -1.47 9.14
C GLU A 210 1.42 -2.26 7.96
N PRO A 211 0.08 -2.29 7.78
CA PRO A 211 -0.52 -2.91 6.62
C PRO A 211 -0.31 -2.04 5.37
N MET A 212 0.05 -2.67 4.25
CA MET A 212 0.17 -2.03 2.94
C MET A 212 -0.56 -2.85 1.87
N LEU A 213 -1.46 -2.20 1.14
CA LEU A 213 -2.12 -2.79 -0.02
C LEU A 213 -1.48 -2.19 -1.26
N ILE A 214 -0.95 -3.06 -2.11
CA ILE A 214 -0.36 -2.71 -3.40
C ILE A 214 -1.39 -3.02 -4.50
N GLU A 215 -1.80 -2.00 -5.23
CA GLU A 215 -2.55 -2.09 -6.49
C GLU A 215 -1.53 -2.11 -7.63
N TYR A 216 -1.46 -3.22 -8.37
CA TYR A 216 -0.71 -3.33 -9.61
C TYR A 216 -1.63 -3.00 -10.77
N ARG A 217 -1.31 -1.93 -11.49
CA ARG A 217 -1.87 -1.62 -12.80
C ARG A 217 -1.04 -2.32 -13.86
N ILE A 218 -1.70 -3.16 -14.64
CA ILE A 218 -1.07 -4.11 -15.53
C ILE A 218 -1.48 -3.74 -16.96
N PRO A 219 -0.57 -3.21 -17.78
CA PRO A 219 -0.91 -2.85 -19.15
C PRO A 219 -1.31 -4.05 -19.99
N LYS A 220 -2.17 -3.82 -20.98
CA LYS A 220 -2.43 -4.75 -22.09
C LYS A 220 -1.11 -5.21 -22.71
N GLY A 221 -1.02 -6.50 -23.05
CA GLY A 221 0.17 -7.13 -23.59
C GLY A 221 1.15 -7.67 -22.54
N SER A 222 0.89 -7.42 -21.25
CA SER A 222 1.69 -8.01 -20.16
C SER A 222 1.60 -9.53 -20.15
N GLN A 223 2.71 -10.22 -19.87
CA GLN A 223 2.76 -11.66 -19.69
C GLN A 223 3.04 -11.97 -18.21
N ILE A 224 1.96 -12.24 -17.48
CA ILE A 224 1.94 -12.57 -16.06
C ILE A 224 1.21 -13.89 -15.88
N SER A 225 1.59 -14.66 -14.86
CA SER A 225 0.92 -15.89 -14.51
C SER A 225 -0.38 -15.56 -13.78
N SER A 226 -1.50 -16.15 -14.19
CA SER A 226 -2.84 -15.82 -13.74
C SER A 226 -3.73 -17.07 -13.81
N ASN A 227 -4.33 -17.47 -12.69
CA ASN A 227 -5.27 -18.59 -12.60
C ASN A 227 -6.60 -18.14 -11.93
N MET A 228 -7.53 -19.07 -11.73
CA MET A 228 -8.76 -18.82 -10.96
C MET A 228 -8.78 -19.53 -9.60
N GLU A 229 -7.67 -20.13 -9.18
CA GLU A 229 -7.55 -20.77 -7.88
C GLU A 229 -7.51 -19.71 -6.77
N HIS A 230 -7.93 -20.07 -5.56
CA HIS A 230 -7.93 -19.22 -4.36
C HIS A 230 -8.50 -17.79 -4.53
N GLY A 231 -9.46 -17.58 -5.44
CA GLY A 231 -10.06 -16.26 -5.69
C GLY A 231 -9.39 -15.46 -6.80
N GLY A 232 -8.56 -16.11 -7.61
CA GLY A 232 -7.87 -15.55 -8.78
C GLY A 232 -6.50 -15.03 -8.41
N GLU A 233 -5.48 -15.88 -8.53
CA GLU A 233 -4.10 -15.52 -8.18
C GLU A 233 -3.35 -14.99 -9.37
N VAL A 234 -2.40 -14.11 -9.08
CA VAL A 234 -1.53 -13.46 -10.06
C VAL A 234 -0.10 -13.55 -9.57
N VAL A 235 0.80 -13.99 -10.44
CA VAL A 235 2.24 -13.96 -10.21
C VAL A 235 2.94 -13.17 -11.30
N PHE A 236 3.78 -12.24 -10.87
CA PHE A 236 4.64 -11.48 -11.76
C PHE A 236 6.02 -12.14 -11.87
N PRO A 237 6.69 -12.04 -13.03
CA PRO A 237 8.08 -12.49 -13.19
C PRO A 237 8.99 -11.91 -12.10
N ALA A 238 10.00 -12.66 -11.72
CA ALA A 238 11.01 -12.18 -10.78
C ALA A 238 11.72 -10.93 -11.30
N LEU A 239 12.20 -10.08 -10.39
CA LEU A 239 12.89 -8.82 -10.70
C LEU A 239 12.08 -7.85 -11.57
N SER A 240 10.75 -8.02 -11.61
CA SER A 240 9.84 -7.14 -12.33
C SER A 240 9.98 -5.69 -11.89
N LYS A 241 9.95 -4.78 -12.88
CA LYS A 241 10.04 -3.34 -12.67
C LYS A 241 8.65 -2.71 -12.69
N TYR A 242 8.48 -1.71 -11.83
CA TYR A 242 7.23 -0.98 -11.70
C TYR A 242 7.52 0.51 -11.58
N LYS A 243 6.65 1.34 -12.16
CA LYS A 243 6.63 2.77 -11.89
C LYS A 243 5.75 3.03 -10.67
N LEU A 244 6.29 3.75 -9.68
CA LEU A 244 5.51 4.16 -8.50
C LEU A 244 4.59 5.32 -8.87
N ILE A 245 3.28 5.07 -8.89
CA ILE A 245 2.28 6.07 -9.31
C ILE A 245 1.76 6.88 -8.13
N SER A 246 1.44 6.21 -7.02
CA SER A 246 1.03 6.88 -5.79
C SER A 246 1.38 6.03 -4.57
N LYS A 247 1.60 6.70 -3.44
CA LYS A 247 1.61 6.09 -2.12
C LYS A 247 1.00 7.06 -1.12
N ASP A 248 -0.03 6.63 -0.41
CA ASP A 248 -0.75 7.47 0.54
C ASP A 248 -1.37 6.61 1.65
N THR A 249 -1.77 7.24 2.75
CA THR A 249 -2.44 6.55 3.86
C THR A 249 -3.94 6.69 3.72
N ARG A 250 -4.65 5.56 3.64
CA ARG A 250 -6.11 5.49 3.53
C ARG A 250 -6.71 4.70 4.69
N PHE A 251 -8.03 4.65 4.72
CA PHE A 251 -8.79 3.85 5.67
C PHE A 251 -9.52 2.76 4.90
N LEU A 252 -9.50 1.54 5.42
CA LEU A 252 -10.15 0.38 4.82
C LEU A 252 -11.16 -0.18 5.80
N GLU A 253 -12.28 -0.68 5.29
CA GLU A 253 -13.29 -1.36 6.09
C GLU A 253 -12.67 -2.46 6.95
N LYS A 254 -12.99 -2.42 8.25
CA LYS A 254 -12.75 -3.52 9.17
C LYS A 254 -13.97 -4.41 9.12
N LEU A 255 -13.77 -5.66 8.72
CA LEU A 255 -14.84 -6.66 8.66
C LEU A 255 -14.81 -7.53 9.90
N ASP A 256 -15.98 -7.82 10.45
CA ASP A 256 -16.17 -8.88 11.43
C ASP A 256 -15.85 -10.23 10.79
N TYR A 257 -15.08 -11.05 11.50
CA TYR A 257 -14.59 -12.31 10.94
C TYR A 257 -15.70 -13.36 10.77
N LEU A 258 -16.71 -13.35 11.66
CA LEU A 258 -17.79 -14.34 11.68
C LEU A 258 -18.91 -13.97 10.72
N THR A 259 -19.28 -12.69 10.67
CA THR A 259 -20.46 -12.21 9.93
C THR A 259 -20.10 -11.54 8.61
N GLY A 260 -18.84 -11.15 8.40
CA GLY A 260 -18.42 -10.38 7.23
C GLY A 260 -18.88 -8.92 7.23
N ASN A 261 -19.66 -8.50 8.23
CA ASN A 261 -20.20 -7.15 8.35
C ASN A 261 -19.10 -6.12 8.64
N VAL A 262 -19.29 -4.88 8.17
CA VAL A 262 -18.39 -3.78 8.49
C VAL A 262 -18.58 -3.36 9.95
N ILE A 263 -17.50 -3.42 10.73
CA ILE A 263 -17.46 -3.07 12.17
C ILE A 263 -16.54 -1.87 12.47
N GLY A 264 -16.06 -1.20 11.43
CA GLY A 264 -15.23 0.00 11.56
C GLY A 264 -14.29 0.16 10.37
N SER A 265 -13.18 0.84 10.60
CA SER A 265 -12.10 0.95 9.62
C SER A 265 -10.74 1.02 10.30
N PHE A 266 -9.68 0.75 9.57
CA PHE A 266 -8.31 0.90 10.05
C PHE A 266 -7.42 1.57 8.99
N PRO A 267 -6.38 2.31 9.42
CA PRO A 267 -5.45 2.91 8.49
C PRO A 267 -4.58 1.85 7.82
N TYR A 268 -4.29 2.04 6.55
CA TYR A 268 -3.31 1.25 5.80
C TYR A 268 -2.62 2.13 4.76
N LYS A 269 -1.44 1.70 4.32
CA LYS A 269 -0.74 2.33 3.22
C LYS A 269 -1.27 1.79 1.89
N HIS A 270 -1.85 2.65 1.07
CA HIS A 270 -2.25 2.31 -0.28
C HIS A 270 -1.13 2.70 -1.25
N VAL A 271 -0.73 1.78 -2.10
CA VAL A 271 0.34 1.99 -3.08
C VAL A 271 -0.15 1.56 -4.45
N VAL A 272 0.00 2.43 -5.44
CA VAL A 272 -0.30 2.12 -6.84
C VAL A 272 1.01 1.99 -7.59
N LEU A 273 1.22 0.82 -8.19
CA LEU A 273 2.36 0.50 -9.03
C LEU A 273 1.88 0.19 -10.44
N GLU A 274 2.47 0.84 -11.43
CA GLU A 274 2.25 0.50 -12.84
C GLU A 274 3.34 -0.48 -13.28
N TYR A 275 2.93 -1.68 -13.69
CA TYR A 275 3.84 -2.71 -14.17
C TYR A 275 4.47 -2.30 -15.50
N ILE A 276 5.79 -2.43 -15.61
CA ILE A 276 6.51 -2.25 -16.88
C ILE A 276 6.57 -3.61 -17.56
N PRO A 277 5.88 -3.82 -18.69
CA PRO A 277 5.69 -5.14 -19.32
C PRO A 277 6.96 -5.62 -20.05
N LYS A 278 8.01 -5.85 -19.28
CA LYS A 278 9.29 -6.40 -19.72
C LYS A 278 9.69 -7.50 -18.76
N ILE A 279 9.68 -8.74 -19.26
CA ILE A 279 10.16 -9.91 -18.54
C ILE A 279 11.70 -9.82 -18.48
N PRO A 280 12.32 -9.80 -17.28
CA PRO A 280 13.77 -9.95 -17.15
C PRO A 280 14.18 -11.38 -17.53
N LEU A 281 15.20 -11.50 -18.39
CA LEU A 281 15.82 -12.75 -18.83
C LEU A 281 17.33 -12.66 -18.64
#